data_AF-A0A7S1LF05-F1
#
_entry.id   AF-A0A7S1LF05-F1
#
_cell.length_a   1.000
_cell.length_b   1.000
_cell.length_c   1.000
_cell.angle_alpha   90.00
_cell.angle_beta   90.00
_cell.angle_gamma   90.00
#
_symmetry.space_group_name_H-M   'P 1'
#
loop_
_entity.id
_entity.type
_entity.pdbx_description
1 polymer ?
#
loop_
_entity_poly.entity_id
_entity_poly.type
_entity_poly.pdbx_seq_one_letter_code
_entity_poly.pdbx_strand_id
1 'polypeptide(L)'
;FLWVSRERCLMLANALALFVWFIVIFTEVCQVVGYASSGLIWRYLKSKRHVFDASVLLFTGVILVWTWQEGTMVTNSVMYRILLGFIVSLKWARLLISLRQLKSVGRHILPILSTMWDVGPFVAVLSVYLMAAVNMLYALGKHSLSDAFLTMYRLPGLAAG
;
A
#
# COMPACT_ATOMS: atom_id res chain seq x y z
N PHE A 1 23.44 25.71 -7.30
CA PHE A 1 22.18 26.20 -7.92
C PHE A 1 21.12 25.10 -8.08
N LEU A 2 21.46 23.92 -8.63
CA LEU A 2 20.53 22.79 -8.80
C LEU A 2 19.91 22.27 -7.48
N TRP A 3 20.68 22.25 -6.39
CA TRP A 3 20.20 21.80 -5.07
C TRP A 3 19.07 22.67 -4.49
N VAL A 4 19.22 24.00 -4.53
CA VAL A 4 18.22 24.95 -4.02
C VAL A 4 16.92 24.90 -4.85
N SER A 5 16.99 24.49 -6.12
CA SER A 5 15.77 24.27 -6.91
C SER A 5 15.03 23.01 -6.49
N ARG A 6 15.74 21.92 -6.18
CA ARG A 6 15.13 20.64 -5.80
C ARG A 6 14.36 20.73 -4.49
N GLU A 7 14.93 21.41 -3.50
CA GLU A 7 14.31 21.58 -2.18
C GLU A 7 12.99 22.36 -2.28
N ARG A 8 12.98 23.45 -3.05
CA ARG A 8 11.77 24.25 -3.28
C ARG A 8 10.67 23.46 -4.01
N CYS A 9 11.03 22.66 -5.01
CA CYS A 9 10.06 21.79 -5.69
C CYS A 9 9.44 20.75 -4.74
N LEU A 10 10.23 20.15 -3.85
CA LEU A 10 9.74 19.19 -2.86
C LEU A 10 8.81 19.83 -1.84
N MET A 11 9.16 21.02 -1.33
CA MET A 11 8.31 21.77 -0.40
C MET A 11 6.97 22.16 -1.04
N LEU A 12 6.99 22.66 -2.28
CA LEU A 12 5.78 23.00 -3.02
C LEU A 12 4.92 21.76 -3.29
N ALA A 13 5.52 20.66 -3.72
CA ALA A 13 4.81 19.41 -3.95
C ALA A 13 4.18 18.88 -2.64
N ASN A 14 4.90 18.96 -1.52
CA ASN A 14 4.38 18.54 -0.22
C ASN A 14 3.26 19.46 0.27
N ALA A 15 3.39 20.78 0.08
CA ALA A 15 2.34 21.74 0.43
C ALA A 15 1.05 21.49 -0.37
N LEU A 16 1.16 21.26 -1.69
CA LEU A 16 0.02 20.88 -2.53
C LEU A 16 -0.57 19.53 -2.10
N ALA A 17 0.27 18.55 -1.78
CA ALA A 17 -0.19 17.24 -1.31
C ALA A 17 -0.93 17.33 0.03
N LEU A 18 -0.44 18.14 0.97
CA LEU A 18 -1.11 18.43 2.24
C LEU A 18 -2.45 19.12 2.04
N PHE A 19 -2.53 20.09 1.13
CA PHE A 19 -3.78 20.77 0.79
C PHE A 19 -4.81 19.80 0.21
N VAL A 20 -4.41 18.98 -0.78
CA VAL A 20 -5.28 17.95 -1.35
C VAL A 20 -5.71 16.94 -0.28
N TRP A 21 -4.79 16.52 0.58
CA TRP A 21 -5.08 15.61 1.68
C TRP A 21 -6.09 16.20 2.67
N PHE A 22 -5.98 17.49 2.99
CA PHE A 22 -6.92 18.20 3.84
C PHE A 22 -8.33 18.21 3.25
N ILE A 23 -8.47 18.47 1.94
CA ILE A 23 -9.76 18.38 1.24
C ILE A 23 -10.34 16.96 1.36
N VAL A 24 -9.51 15.93 1.20
CA VAL A 24 -9.96 14.53 1.34
C VAL A 24 -10.39 14.20 2.77
N ILE A 25 -9.71 14.69 3.79
CA ILE A 25 -10.18 14.56 5.18
C ILE A 25 -11.52 15.24 5.36
N PHE A 26 -11.66 16.46 4.86
CA PHE A 26 -12.90 17.21 5.01
C PHE A 26 -14.08 16.45 4.38
N THR A 27 -13.90 15.89 3.17
CA THR A 27 -14.94 15.10 2.52
C THR A 27 -15.27 13.81 3.29
N GLU A 28 -14.28 13.11 3.84
CA GLU A 28 -14.51 11.92 4.69
C GLU A 28 -15.24 12.28 5.98
N VAL A 29 -14.91 13.40 6.63
CA VAL A 29 -15.63 13.90 7.80
C VAL A 29 -17.09 14.22 7.46
N CYS A 30 -17.35 14.89 6.34
CA CYS A 30 -18.72 15.14 5.87
C CYS A 30 -19.49 13.83 5.63
N GLN A 31 -18.85 12.79 5.08
CA GLN A 31 -19.47 11.47 4.92
C GLN A 31 -19.81 10.84 6.27
N VAL A 32 -18.88 10.85 7.23
CA VAL A 32 -19.11 10.32 8.58
C VAL A 32 -20.28 11.05 9.25
N VAL A 33 -20.33 12.38 9.16
CA VAL A 33 -21.43 13.19 9.70
C VAL A 33 -22.77 12.83 9.04
N GLY A 34 -22.80 12.61 7.73
CA GLY A 34 -24.00 12.15 7.01
C GLY A 34 -24.49 10.77 7.46
N TYR A 35 -23.56 9.84 7.77
CA TYR A 35 -23.92 8.54 8.35
C TYR A 35 -24.40 8.65 9.80
N ALA A 36 -23.79 9.56 10.58
CA ALA A 36 -24.18 9.82 11.96
C ALA A 36 -25.59 10.42 12.06
N SER A 37 -25.92 11.40 11.20
CA SER A 37 -27.26 12.02 11.16
C SER A 37 -28.35 11.03 10.74
N SER A 38 -28.00 10.00 9.97
CA SER A 38 -28.91 8.92 9.56
C SER A 38 -29.01 7.78 10.59
N GLY A 39 -28.29 7.84 11.72
CA GLY A 39 -28.25 6.77 12.72
C GLY A 39 -27.56 5.48 12.25
N LEU A 40 -26.79 5.52 11.16
CA LEU A 40 -26.18 4.35 10.51
C LEU A 40 -24.66 4.25 10.76
N ILE A 41 -24.15 4.91 11.80
CA ILE A 41 -22.72 4.97 12.11
C ILE A 41 -22.08 3.57 12.26
N TRP A 42 -22.80 2.61 12.82
CA TRP A 42 -22.30 1.24 12.97
C TRP A 42 -22.08 0.54 11.63
N ARG A 43 -22.92 0.84 10.63
CA ARG A 43 -22.75 0.29 9.28
C ARG A 43 -21.52 0.88 8.60
N TYR A 44 -21.23 2.15 8.86
CA TYR A 44 -20.02 2.81 8.37
C TYR A 44 -18.77 2.13 8.95
N LEU A 45 -18.70 1.96 10.27
CA LEU A 45 -17.54 1.35 10.95
C LEU A 45 -17.33 -0.12 10.58
N LYS A 46 -18.39 -0.89 10.31
CA LYS A 46 -18.28 -2.30 9.93
C LYS A 46 -17.90 -2.51 8.46
N SER A 47 -17.99 -1.48 7.62
CA SER A 47 -17.65 -1.59 6.21
C SER A 47 -16.14 -1.66 6.01
N LYS A 48 -15.63 -2.82 5.59
CA LYS A 48 -14.19 -3.04 5.31
C LYS A 48 -13.59 -1.99 4.36
N ARG A 49 -14.40 -1.47 3.42
CA ARG A 49 -13.96 -0.43 2.48
C ARG A 49 -13.66 0.89 3.18
N HIS A 50 -14.55 1.37 4.05
CA HIS A 50 -14.37 2.64 4.76
C HIS A 50 -13.22 2.56 5.76
N VAL A 51 -13.07 1.43 6.44
CA VAL A 51 -11.92 1.20 7.34
C VAL A 51 -10.60 1.21 6.56
N PHE A 52 -10.56 0.54 5.40
CA PHE A 52 -9.39 0.56 4.53
C PHE A 52 -9.06 1.99 4.03
N ASP A 53 -10.05 2.70 3.49
CA ASP A 53 -9.87 4.07 2.99
C ASP A 53 -9.39 5.03 4.11
N ALA A 54 -9.97 4.94 5.31
CA ALA A 54 -9.55 5.72 6.47
C ALA A 54 -8.12 5.39 6.91
N SER A 55 -7.73 4.11 6.89
CA SER A 55 -6.36 3.70 7.24
C SER A 55 -5.34 4.28 6.25
N VAL A 56 -5.60 4.21 4.94
CA VAL A 56 -4.73 4.77 3.90
C VAL A 56 -4.61 6.29 4.04
N LEU A 57 -5.71 6.96 4.39
CA LEU A 57 -5.74 8.40 4.62
C LEU A 57 -4.89 8.81 5.82
N LEU A 58 -5.00 8.08 6.94
CA LEU A 58 -4.21 8.31 8.14
C LEU A 58 -2.71 8.12 7.86
N PHE A 59 -2.32 6.99 7.27
CA PHE A 59 -0.92 6.73 6.93
C PHE A 59 -0.36 7.80 5.98
N THR A 60 -1.16 8.22 4.99
CA THR A 60 -0.75 9.30 4.06
C THR A 60 -0.47 10.59 4.82
N GLY A 61 -1.33 10.94 5.78
CA GLY A 61 -1.14 12.11 6.63
C GLY A 61 0.15 12.05 7.43
N VAL A 62 0.42 10.92 8.08
CA VAL A 62 1.65 10.70 8.86
C VAL A 62 2.89 10.93 8.00
N ILE A 63 2.94 10.35 6.79
CA ILE A 63 4.09 10.55 5.90
C ILE A 63 4.22 12.01 5.44
N LEU A 64 3.12 12.68 5.08
CA LEU A 64 3.17 14.08 4.63
C LEU A 64 3.65 15.02 5.75
N VAL A 65 3.16 14.83 6.97
CA VAL A 65 3.58 15.59 8.15
C VAL A 65 5.04 15.32 8.48
N TRP A 66 5.47 14.05 8.44
CA TRP A 66 6.88 13.70 8.67
C TRP A 66 7.80 14.32 7.61
N THR A 67 7.37 14.29 6.34
CA THR A 67 8.09 14.93 5.22
C THR A 67 8.16 16.45 5.39
N TRP A 68 7.11 17.06 5.96
CA TRP A 68 7.09 18.50 6.22
C TRP A 68 8.06 18.91 7.33
N GLN A 69 8.13 18.13 8.42
CA GLN A 69 9.00 18.42 9.56
C GLN A 69 10.49 18.24 9.22
N GLU A 70 10.84 17.13 8.58
CA GLU A 70 12.23 16.71 8.39
C GLU A 70 12.79 17.12 7.01
N GLY A 71 11.94 17.58 6.10
CA GLY A 71 12.32 18.08 4.78
C GLY A 71 13.03 17.05 3.92
N THR A 72 14.15 17.45 3.30
CA THR A 72 14.91 16.59 2.38
C THR A 72 15.70 15.49 3.07
N MET A 73 16.01 15.63 4.36
CA MET A 73 16.78 14.64 5.12
C MET A 73 16.06 13.30 5.25
N VAL A 74 14.72 13.32 5.33
CA VAL A 74 13.89 12.11 5.44
C VAL A 74 14.04 11.18 4.23
N THR A 75 14.32 11.74 3.05
CA THR A 75 14.36 10.98 1.79
C THR A 75 15.55 10.01 1.72
N ASN A 76 16.53 10.15 2.61
CA ASN A 76 17.66 9.24 2.75
C ASN A 76 17.36 8.06 3.68
N SER A 77 16.32 8.14 4.50
CA SER A 77 15.92 7.05 5.38
C SER A 77 15.34 5.88 4.60
N VAL A 78 15.89 4.67 4.80
CA VAL A 78 15.37 3.43 4.22
C VAL A 78 13.93 3.19 4.67
N MET A 79 13.62 3.45 5.93
CA MET A 79 12.28 3.28 6.49
C MET A 79 11.26 4.18 5.79
N TYR A 80 11.61 5.45 5.54
CA TYR A 80 10.76 6.38 4.80
C TYR A 80 10.46 5.87 3.39
N ARG A 81 11.47 5.37 2.68
CA ARG A 81 11.29 4.83 1.31
C ARG A 81 10.37 3.61 1.29
N ILE A 82 10.53 2.70 2.26
CA ILE A 82 9.67 1.51 2.40
C ILE A 82 8.22 1.94 2.67
N LEU A 83 8.01 2.82 3.65
CA LEU A 83 6.68 3.31 4.01
C LEU A 83 6.03 4.07 2.86
N LEU A 84 6.77 4.95 2.18
CA LEU A 84 6.27 5.68 1.02
C LEU A 84 5.87 4.72 -0.11
N GLY A 85 6.73 3.74 -0.42
CA GLY A 85 6.42 2.70 -1.41
C GLY A 85 5.15 1.94 -1.05
N PHE A 86 5.02 1.52 0.21
CA PHE A 86 3.83 0.84 0.71
C PHE A 86 2.56 1.69 0.56
N ILE A 87 2.59 2.97 0.96
CA ILE A 87 1.44 3.88 0.80
C ILE A 87 1.08 4.07 -0.67
N VAL A 88 2.08 4.26 -1.54
CA VAL A 88 1.84 4.40 -2.98
C VAL A 88 1.15 3.14 -3.52
N SER A 89 1.62 1.95 -3.16
CA SER A 89 0.95 0.70 -3.51
C SER A 89 -0.50 0.63 -3.02
N LEU A 90 -0.77 1.05 -1.78
CA LEU A 90 -2.14 1.11 -1.25
C LEU A 90 -3.03 2.11 -2.00
N LYS A 91 -2.49 3.26 -2.42
CA LYS A 91 -3.23 4.24 -3.24
C LYS A 91 -3.56 3.69 -4.61
N TRP A 92 -2.65 2.95 -5.23
CA TRP A 92 -2.93 2.23 -6.48
C TRP A 92 -3.99 1.15 -6.30
N ALA A 93 -3.95 0.39 -5.21
CA ALA A 93 -5.01 -0.55 -4.87
C ALA A 93 -6.37 0.14 -4.68
N ARG A 94 -6.40 1.30 -4.00
CA ARG A 94 -7.60 2.13 -3.88
C ARG A 94 -8.11 2.59 -5.24
N LEU A 95 -7.23 3.03 -6.13
CA LEU A 95 -7.60 3.43 -7.49
C LEU A 95 -8.26 2.27 -8.25
N LEU A 96 -7.69 1.05 -8.16
CA LEU A 96 -8.29 -0.15 -8.76
C LEU A 96 -9.70 -0.45 -8.22
N ILE A 97 -9.90 -0.28 -6.91
CA ILE A 97 -11.22 -0.45 -6.29
C ILE A 97 -12.19 0.63 -6.79
N SER A 98 -11.75 1.88 -6.96
CA SER A 98 -12.58 2.96 -7.49
C SER A 98 -12.96 2.74 -8.96
N LEU A 99 -12.06 2.17 -9.78
CA LEU A 99 -12.35 1.81 -11.17
C LEU A 99 -13.47 0.78 -11.31
N ARG A 100 -13.77 0.01 -10.25
CA ARG A 100 -14.94 -0.89 -10.21
C ARG A 100 -16.27 -0.16 -10.43
N GLN A 101 -16.34 1.14 -10.12
CA GLN A 101 -17.56 1.94 -10.31
C GLN A 101 -17.82 2.30 -11.78
N LEU A 102 -16.81 2.22 -12.66
CA LEU A 102 -16.98 2.45 -14.09
C LEU A 102 -17.61 1.23 -14.77
N LYS A 103 -18.80 1.39 -15.37
CA LYS A 103 -19.57 0.28 -15.99
C LYS A 103 -18.82 -0.51 -17.06
N SER A 104 -17.88 0.14 -17.77
CA SER A 104 -17.04 -0.50 -18.78
C SER A 104 -15.94 -1.35 -18.14
N VAL A 105 -15.15 -0.74 -17.25
CA VAL A 105 -13.96 -1.37 -16.66
C VAL A 105 -14.31 -2.33 -15.53
N GLY A 106 -15.30 -1.98 -14.70
CA GLY A 106 -15.67 -2.70 -13.49
C GLY A 106 -16.14 -4.12 -13.74
N ARG A 107 -16.75 -4.40 -14.91
CA ARG A 107 -17.15 -5.77 -15.30
C ARG A 107 -15.97 -6.71 -15.46
N HIS A 108 -14.81 -6.19 -15.86
CA HIS A 108 -13.57 -6.97 -16.01
C HIS A 108 -12.75 -7.03 -14.72
N ILE A 109 -12.75 -5.98 -13.90
CA ILE A 109 -11.95 -5.93 -12.65
C ILE A 109 -12.56 -6.79 -11.54
N LEU A 110 -13.89 -6.87 -11.45
CA LEU A 110 -14.58 -7.62 -10.40
C LEU A 110 -14.14 -9.09 -10.28
N PRO A 111 -14.10 -9.90 -11.36
CA PRO A 111 -13.67 -11.29 -11.26
C PRO A 111 -12.19 -11.42 -10.85
N ILE A 112 -11.33 -10.49 -11.26
CA ILE A 112 -9.91 -10.48 -10.85
C ILE A 112 -9.83 -10.28 -9.33
N LEU A 113 -10.54 -9.27 -8.80
CA LEU A 113 -10.54 -9.00 -7.37
C LEU A 113 -11.12 -10.16 -6.54
N SER A 114 -12.17 -10.85 -7.01
CA SER A 114 -12.69 -12.03 -6.30
C SER A 114 -11.66 -13.15 -6.28
N THR A 115 -11.02 -13.45 -7.42
CA THR A 115 -9.99 -14.49 -7.48
C THR A 115 -8.78 -14.17 -6.58
N MET A 116 -8.40 -12.90 -6.43
CA MET A 116 -7.30 -12.53 -5.53
C MET A 116 -7.61 -12.86 -4.07
N TRP A 117 -8.86 -12.70 -3.62
CA TRP A 117 -9.27 -13.09 -2.27
C TRP A 117 -9.31 -14.60 -2.11
N ASP A 118 -9.78 -15.33 -3.13
CA ASP A 118 -9.88 -16.79 -3.11
C ASP A 118 -8.51 -17.48 -3.17
N VAL A 119 -7.51 -16.84 -3.75
CA VAL A 119 -6.11 -17.31 -3.81
C VAL A 119 -5.39 -17.17 -2.47
N GLY A 120 -5.91 -16.37 -1.52
CA GLY A 120 -5.29 -16.10 -0.22
C GLY A 120 -4.91 -17.36 0.57
N PRO A 121 -5.82 -18.32 0.80
CA PRO A 121 -5.51 -19.58 1.48
C PRO A 121 -4.42 -20.40 0.76
N PHE A 122 -4.42 -20.42 -0.57
CA PHE A 122 -3.40 -21.12 -1.35
C PHE A 122 -2.02 -20.48 -1.17
N VAL A 123 -1.93 -19.14 -1.20
CA VAL A 123 -0.68 -18.41 -0.96
C VAL A 123 -0.16 -18.67 0.46
N ALA A 124 -1.05 -18.79 1.45
CA ALA A 124 -0.66 -19.11 2.82
C ALA A 124 -0.08 -20.53 2.96
N VAL A 125 -0.65 -21.52 2.26
CA VAL A 125 -0.07 -22.87 2.23
C VAL A 125 1.28 -22.86 1.51
N LEU A 126 1.36 -22.18 0.36
CA LEU A 126 2.59 -22.06 -0.42
C LEU A 126 3.71 -21.38 0.36
N SER A 127 3.41 -20.37 1.18
CA SER A 127 4.42 -19.67 1.98
C SER A 127 5.04 -20.56 3.05
N VAL A 128 4.27 -21.49 3.65
CA VAL A 128 4.80 -22.49 4.59
C VAL A 128 5.79 -23.42 3.90
N TYR A 129 5.45 -23.95 2.72
CA TYR A 129 6.37 -24.78 1.94
C TYR A 129 7.62 -24.01 1.50
N LEU A 130 7.46 -22.76 1.08
CA LEU A 130 8.57 -21.89 0.72
C LEU A 130 9.50 -21.66 1.92
N MET A 131 8.96 -21.35 3.10
CA MET A 131 9.74 -21.19 4.33
C MET A 131 10.46 -22.47 4.73
N ALA A 132 9.82 -23.64 4.61
CA ALA A 132 10.43 -24.93 4.90
C ALA A 132 11.61 -25.21 3.95
N ALA A 133 11.45 -24.96 2.65
CA ALA A 133 12.52 -25.14 1.67
C ALA A 133 13.70 -24.16 1.90
N VAL A 134 13.40 -22.90 2.21
CA VAL A 134 14.43 -21.90 2.56
C VAL A 134 15.19 -22.30 3.81
N ASN A 135 14.50 -22.81 4.83
CA ASN A 135 15.13 -23.30 6.06
C ASN A 135 16.02 -24.53 5.78
N MET A 136 15.59 -25.44 4.91
CA MET A 136 16.40 -26.59 4.48
C MET A 136 17.67 -26.13 3.77
N LEU A 137 17.58 -25.21 2.80
CA LEU A 137 18.75 -24.66 2.10
C LEU A 137 19.68 -23.89 3.02
N TYR A 138 19.14 -23.19 4.01
CA TYR A 138 19.93 -22.51 5.03
C TYR A 138 20.71 -23.51 5.89
N ALA A 139 20.07 -24.62 6.31
CA ALA A 139 20.71 -25.68 7.10
C ALA A 139 21.86 -26.40 6.36
N LEU A 140 21.84 -26.41 5.02
CA LEU A 140 22.94 -26.91 4.19
C LEU A 140 24.22 -26.04 4.27
N GLY A 141 24.15 -24.86 4.91
CA GLY A 141 25.31 -24.01 5.22
C GLY A 141 25.94 -23.30 4.02
N LYS A 142 25.32 -23.36 2.83
CA LYS A 142 25.86 -22.80 1.58
C LYS A 142 25.44 -21.36 1.30
N HIS A 143 24.34 -20.89 1.88
CA HIS A 143 23.73 -19.60 1.55
C HIS A 143 23.23 -18.87 2.79
N SER A 144 23.28 -17.52 2.76
CA SER A 144 22.57 -16.70 3.76
C SER A 144 21.05 -16.87 3.61
N LEU A 145 20.27 -16.55 4.64
CA LEU A 145 18.81 -16.71 4.62
C LEU A 145 18.15 -15.96 3.45
N SER A 146 18.60 -14.73 3.18
CA SER A 146 18.13 -13.93 2.03
C SER A 146 18.50 -14.55 0.69
N ASP A 147 19.72 -15.10 0.57
CA ASP A 147 20.18 -15.73 -0.68
C ASP A 147 19.44 -17.05 -0.94
N ALA A 148 19.19 -17.84 0.11
CA ALA A 148 18.40 -19.06 0.03
C ALA A 148 16.95 -18.76 -0.42
N PHE A 149 16.34 -17.69 0.12
CA PHE A 149 15.02 -17.23 -0.31
C PHE A 149 15.00 -16.81 -1.78
N LEU A 150 15.97 -15.98 -2.22
CA LEU A 150 16.07 -15.54 -3.61
C LEU A 150 16.33 -16.70 -4.58
N THR A 151 17.12 -17.68 -4.16
CA THR A 151 17.40 -18.88 -4.95
C THR A 151 16.14 -19.72 -5.15
N MET A 152 15.37 -19.97 -4.08
CA MET A 152 14.08 -20.68 -4.20
C MET A 152 13.08 -19.91 -5.06
N TYR A 153 13.02 -18.58 -4.95
CA TYR A 153 12.13 -17.77 -5.76
C TYR A 153 12.44 -17.84 -7.26
N ARG A 154 13.72 -17.96 -7.63
CA ARG A 154 14.17 -18.03 -9.05
C ARG A 154 14.06 -19.43 -9.65
N LEU A 155 14.02 -20.48 -8.82
CA LEU A 155 14.06 -21.87 -9.25
C LEU A 155 12.96 -22.24 -10.29
N PRO A 156 11.69 -21.81 -10.14
CA PRO A 156 10.65 -22.16 -11.12
C PRO A 156 10.93 -21.61 -12.54
N GLY A 157 11.58 -20.44 -12.64
CA GLY A 157 11.93 -19.84 -13.93
C GLY A 157 13.09 -20.54 -14.62
N LEU A 158 14.02 -21.13 -13.86
CA LEU A 158 15.13 -21.93 -14.39
C LEU A 158 14.69 -23.33 -14.83
N ALA A 159 13.63 -23.88 -14.24
CA ALA A 159 13.10 -25.20 -14.60
C ALA A 159 12.20 -25.18 -15.85
N ALA A 160 11.79 -23.98 -16.31
CA ALA A 160 10.85 -23.80 -17.42
C ALA A 160 11.52 -23.47 -18.77
N GLY A 161 12.86 -23.43 -18.82
CA GLY A 161 13.66 -23.22 -20.04
C GLY A 161 14.54 -24.41 -20.34
#